data_AF-K0T5P7-F1
#
_entry.id   AF-K0T5P7-F1
#
_cell.length_a   1.000
_cell.length_b   1.000
_cell.length_c   1.000
_cell.angle_alpha   90.00
_cell.angle_beta   90.00
_cell.angle_gamma   90.00
#
_symmetry.space_group_name_H-M   'P 1'
#
loop_
_entity.id
_entity.type
_entity.pdbx_description
1 polymer ?
#
loop_
_entity_poly.entity_id
_entity_poly.type
_entity_poly.pdbx_seq_one_letter_code
_entity_poly.pdbx_strand_id
1 'polypeptide(L)'
;IQNVFRRPTTASKEEPAMFGEFPGSYDGYDYDYYDDDSSSEEDEYGCWWKGDPRFEGYSRREIEEEVTFWRPGYNEETDEFDSESKDVGWCLSNGFEEVGEGEWSGPWYWRRRGGEEARRAQIASNRGRREKARRERAERKRRRTKHVDEDTFLQILQAKRRGNDMFRKGNYERALEIYGRTHDMDRHFHLGLFLAGEQRAEKVNILSNEAECYLRLRKYTQAEMKATDALTLDKRHEKSLVRRAKATYHGKYIKSGDMVESTLLAGVAKEDLEKVIRMGGSGAEDAQKLLDDINLAVEKELERFQPMGFGGNLGQQQR
;
A
#
# COMPACT_ATOMS: atom_id res chain seq x y z
N ILE A 1 32.40 -18.52 59.45
CA ILE A 1 32.30 -17.48 58.40
C ILE A 1 31.21 -17.97 57.46
N GLN A 2 29.97 -17.98 57.96
CA GLN A 2 28.87 -17.01 57.68
C GLN A 2 28.24 -17.28 56.31
N ASN A 3 26.94 -17.52 56.11
CA ASN A 3 25.72 -17.63 56.93
C ASN A 3 24.71 -18.42 56.05
N VAL A 4 24.05 -19.51 56.48
CA VAL A 4 22.75 -19.60 57.21
C VAL A 4 21.64 -18.75 56.55
N PHE A 5 20.56 -19.30 55.97
CA PHE A 5 19.29 -19.71 56.64
C PHE A 5 18.38 -20.52 55.66
N ARG A 6 18.03 -21.78 55.98
CA ARG A 6 16.72 -22.34 56.44
C ARG A 6 15.49 -22.22 55.50
N ARG A 7 14.88 -23.38 55.18
CA ARG A 7 13.48 -23.59 54.75
C ARG A 7 12.51 -23.63 55.95
N PRO A 8 11.19 -23.40 55.80
CA PRO A 8 10.18 -24.51 55.77
C PRO A 8 8.92 -24.22 54.86
N THR A 9 8.41 -25.15 54.04
CA THR A 9 7.26 -26.10 54.23
C THR A 9 5.97 -25.51 54.87
N THR A 10 4.82 -25.44 54.15
CA THR A 10 3.71 -26.46 54.07
C THR A 10 2.41 -25.93 53.40
N ALA A 11 1.75 -26.84 52.67
CA ALA A 11 0.28 -27.05 52.46
C ALA A 11 -0.56 -26.04 51.64
N SER A 12 -0.97 -26.42 50.41
CA SER A 12 -2.31 -26.93 49.98
C SER A 12 -3.36 -25.80 49.79
N LYS A 13 -4.02 -25.54 48.66
CA LYS A 13 -4.87 -26.30 47.72
C LYS A 13 -5.28 -25.26 46.64
N GLU A 14 -5.20 -25.47 45.33
CA GLU A 14 -6.28 -25.94 44.43
C GLU A 14 -5.84 -25.58 42.98
N GLU A 15 -6.05 -26.48 42.02
CA GLU A 15 -5.89 -26.22 40.57
C GLU A 15 -7.03 -25.31 40.05
N PRO A 16 -6.84 -24.56 38.94
CA PRO A 16 -7.16 -25.15 37.64
C PRO A 16 -6.27 -24.73 36.44
N ALA A 17 -6.21 -25.66 35.48
CA ALA A 17 -6.18 -25.47 34.02
C ALA A 17 -5.02 -24.69 33.35
N MET A 18 -3.99 -25.46 32.97
CA MET A 18 -3.36 -25.52 31.63
C MET A 18 -3.68 -24.35 30.66
N PHE A 19 -2.91 -23.28 30.75
CA PHE A 19 -2.71 -22.36 29.63
C PHE A 19 -1.74 -23.00 28.65
N GLY A 20 -2.30 -23.55 27.56
CA GLY A 20 -1.52 -23.94 26.40
C GLY A 20 -0.94 -22.71 25.73
N GLU A 21 0.39 -22.68 25.66
CA GLU A 21 1.18 -21.71 24.92
C GLU A 21 0.76 -21.72 23.44
N PHE A 22 0.38 -20.54 22.93
CA PHE A 22 0.11 -20.29 21.51
C PHE A 22 1.42 -20.10 20.75
N PRO A 23 1.75 -20.90 19.72
CA PRO A 23 2.78 -20.54 18.77
C PRO A 23 2.13 -19.77 17.62
N GLY A 24 2.51 -18.51 17.44
CA GLY A 24 2.02 -17.70 16.32
C GLY A 24 2.45 -16.26 16.39
N SER A 25 3.77 -16.02 16.53
CA SER A 25 4.38 -14.72 16.26
C SER A 25 3.92 -14.25 14.88
N TYR A 26 3.25 -13.11 14.88
CA TYR A 26 2.71 -12.44 13.70
C TYR A 26 3.87 -11.69 13.01
N ASP A 27 4.86 -12.43 12.54
CA ASP A 27 5.99 -11.91 11.76
C ASP A 27 5.69 -12.06 10.27
N GLY A 28 5.59 -10.94 9.56
CA GLY A 28 5.52 -10.96 8.10
C GLY A 28 4.79 -9.80 7.43
N TYR A 29 4.96 -8.57 7.91
CA TYR A 29 4.75 -7.39 7.08
C TYR A 29 6.10 -6.98 6.48
N ASP A 30 6.40 -7.49 5.28
CA ASP A 30 7.49 -6.98 4.44
C ASP A 30 7.07 -5.59 3.93
N TYR A 31 7.54 -4.56 4.63
CA TYR A 31 7.51 -3.18 4.18
C TYR A 31 8.66 -2.94 3.18
N ASP A 32 8.57 -3.52 1.98
CA ASP A 32 9.43 -3.09 0.86
C ASP A 32 8.72 -1.95 0.11
N TYR A 33 8.71 -0.78 0.73
CA TYR A 33 8.22 0.47 0.15
C TYR A 33 9.38 1.48 0.20
N TYR A 34 9.92 1.79 -0.98
CA TYR A 34 11.05 2.68 -1.31
C TYR A 34 12.46 2.15 -1.03
N ASP A 35 12.93 1.24 -1.87
CA ASP A 35 14.33 1.31 -2.30
C ASP A 35 14.40 2.28 -3.48
N ASP A 36 14.54 3.57 -3.16
CA ASP A 36 15.03 4.56 -4.09
C ASP A 36 16.52 4.26 -4.31
N ASP A 37 16.80 3.43 -5.31
CA ASP A 37 18.14 3.12 -5.83
C ASP A 37 18.72 4.37 -6.55
N SER A 38 18.71 5.53 -5.88
CA SER A 38 19.57 6.67 -6.18
C SER A 38 20.96 6.44 -5.58
N SER A 39 21.55 5.29 -5.87
CA SER A 39 23.00 5.10 -5.72
C SER A 39 23.66 5.68 -6.96
N SER A 40 23.85 7.00 -6.93
CA SER A 40 24.73 7.72 -7.87
C SER A 40 26.18 7.45 -7.47
N GLU A 41 26.70 6.27 -7.81
CA GLU A 41 28.15 6.08 -7.87
C GLU A 41 28.68 6.71 -9.15
N GLU A 42 29.53 7.72 -8.95
CA GLU A 42 30.50 8.32 -9.89
C GLU A 42 29.97 9.26 -10.98
N ASP A 43 29.19 10.27 -10.61
CA ASP A 43 29.40 11.56 -11.26
C ASP A 43 30.41 12.33 -10.37
N GLU A 44 31.63 12.52 -10.88
CA GLU A 44 32.69 13.28 -10.21
C GLU A 44 32.31 14.77 -10.20
N TYR A 45 31.51 15.18 -9.21
CA TYR A 45 31.06 16.56 -9.05
C TYR A 45 32.09 17.35 -8.23
N GLY A 46 32.49 18.53 -8.73
CA GLY A 46 33.37 19.43 -8.01
C GLY A 46 33.08 20.90 -8.31
N CYS A 47 33.21 21.76 -7.28
CA CYS A 47 33.38 23.19 -7.45
C CYS A 47 34.76 23.45 -8.07
N TRP A 48 34.83 24.30 -9.10
CA TRP A 48 36.10 24.67 -9.73
C TRP A 48 36.69 25.93 -9.07
N TRP A 49 38.00 25.94 -8.88
CA TRP A 49 38.78 27.16 -8.63
C TRP A 49 40.07 27.13 -9.45
N LYS A 50 40.63 28.32 -9.70
CA LYS A 50 41.87 28.49 -10.45
C LYS A 50 43.01 27.75 -9.73
N GLY A 51 43.56 26.71 -10.38
CA GLY A 51 44.62 25.86 -9.82
C GLY A 51 44.12 24.58 -9.14
N ASP A 52 42.93 24.07 -9.49
CA ASP A 52 42.45 22.78 -9.00
C ASP A 52 43.43 21.65 -9.40
N PRO A 53 44.04 20.94 -8.43
CA PRO A 53 45.05 19.92 -8.69
C PRO A 53 44.50 18.70 -9.45
N ARG A 54 43.17 18.53 -9.52
CA ARG A 54 42.53 17.44 -10.30
C ARG A 54 42.71 17.57 -11.80
N PHE A 55 43.03 18.76 -12.30
CA PHE A 55 43.32 19.03 -13.71
C PHE A 55 44.81 19.31 -13.98
N GLU A 56 45.67 19.13 -12.98
CA GLU A 56 47.11 19.37 -13.08
C GLU A 56 47.75 18.28 -13.96
N GLY A 57 47.96 18.59 -15.24
CA GLY A 57 48.50 17.67 -16.25
C GLY A 57 47.63 17.49 -17.49
N TYR A 58 46.38 17.97 -17.49
CA TYR A 58 45.53 17.99 -18.69
C TYR A 58 45.81 19.23 -19.55
N SER A 59 45.89 19.05 -20.86
CA SER A 59 45.96 20.17 -21.80
C SER A 59 44.61 20.89 -21.90
N ARG A 60 44.65 22.19 -22.19
CA ARG A 60 43.44 23.03 -22.37
C ARG A 60 42.41 22.40 -23.32
N ARG A 61 42.90 21.76 -24.38
CA ARG A 61 42.07 21.10 -25.39
C ARG A 61 41.36 19.85 -24.85
N GLU A 62 42.04 19.06 -24.01
CA GLU A 62 41.43 17.87 -23.38
C GLU A 62 40.32 18.26 -22.40
N ILE A 63 40.50 19.36 -21.65
CA ILE A 63 39.47 19.89 -20.75
C ILE A 63 38.27 20.44 -21.55
N GLU A 64 38.53 21.18 -22.64
CA GLU A 64 37.49 21.71 -23.56
C GLU A 64 36.67 20.61 -24.25
N GLU A 65 37.30 19.47 -24.59
CA GLU A 65 36.63 18.33 -25.22
C GLU A 65 35.86 17.46 -24.20
N GLU A 66 36.37 17.32 -22.98
CA GLU A 66 35.88 16.37 -21.98
C GLU A 66 35.05 16.97 -20.83
N VAL A 67 34.94 18.29 -20.66
CA VAL A 67 34.30 18.89 -19.48
C VAL A 67 33.29 19.97 -19.86
N THR A 68 32.11 19.93 -19.23
CA THR A 68 31.12 21.01 -19.28
C THR A 68 30.96 21.62 -17.91
N PHE A 69 31.00 22.95 -17.84
CA PHE A 69 30.73 23.69 -16.61
C PHE A 69 29.27 24.12 -16.59
N TRP A 70 28.65 24.00 -15.42
CA TRP A 70 27.27 24.38 -15.20
C TRP A 70 27.09 25.02 -13.83
N ARG A 71 26.05 25.86 -13.72
CA ARG A 71 25.69 26.55 -12.50
C ARG A 71 24.18 26.41 -12.26
N PRO A 72 23.75 26.04 -11.04
CA PRO A 72 22.37 26.20 -10.61
C PRO A 72 22.03 27.69 -10.44
N GLY A 73 20.97 28.15 -11.08
CA GLY A 73 20.39 29.48 -10.92
C GLY A 73 18.92 29.36 -10.57
N TYR A 74 18.49 30.04 -9.52
CA TYR A 74 17.06 30.16 -9.22
C TYR A 74 16.48 31.28 -10.07
N ASN A 75 15.42 30.99 -10.82
CA ASN A 75 14.72 31.94 -11.66
C ASN A 75 13.51 32.47 -10.89
N GLU A 76 13.59 33.71 -10.41
CA GLU A 76 12.53 34.33 -9.59
C GLU A 76 11.22 34.54 -10.36
N GLU A 77 11.26 34.63 -11.69
CA GLU A 77 10.06 34.82 -12.51
C GLU A 77 9.28 33.52 -12.73
N THR A 78 9.96 32.37 -12.78
CA THR A 78 9.35 31.06 -13.01
C THR A 78 9.23 30.20 -11.75
N ASP A 79 9.85 30.60 -10.63
CA ASP A 79 9.97 29.83 -9.38
C ASP A 79 10.59 28.43 -9.59
N GLU A 80 11.46 28.31 -10.61
CA GLU A 80 12.13 27.06 -10.98
C GLU A 80 13.66 27.19 -10.81
N PHE A 81 14.29 26.07 -10.47
CA PHE A 81 15.75 25.95 -10.42
C PHE A 81 16.26 25.58 -11.82
N ASP A 82 16.76 26.57 -12.55
CA ASP A 82 17.36 26.39 -13.86
C ASP A 82 18.86 26.12 -13.75
N SER A 83 19.42 25.42 -14.72
CA SER A 83 20.87 25.19 -14.80
C SER A 83 21.43 25.83 -16.07
N GLU A 84 22.34 26.79 -15.91
CA GLU A 84 23.07 27.38 -17.04
C GLU A 84 24.35 26.58 -17.29
N SER A 85 24.65 26.25 -18.55
CA SER A 85 25.90 25.59 -18.94
C SER A 85 26.67 26.43 -19.94
N LYS A 86 27.99 26.55 -19.76
CA LYS A 86 28.92 27.25 -20.67
C LYS A 86 30.10 26.36 -21.04
N ASP A 87 30.74 26.65 -22.17
CA ASP A 87 31.97 25.97 -22.57
C ASP A 87 33.18 26.49 -21.80
N VAL A 88 34.21 25.65 -21.70
CA VAL A 88 35.43 25.93 -20.93
C VAL A 88 36.19 27.14 -21.46
N GLY A 89 36.17 27.39 -22.78
CA GLY A 89 36.85 28.51 -23.42
C GLY A 89 36.22 29.85 -23.04
N TRP A 90 34.89 29.90 -22.95
CA TRP A 90 34.15 31.05 -22.44
C TRP A 90 34.41 31.26 -20.95
N CYS A 91 34.33 30.21 -20.13
CA CYS A 91 34.55 30.34 -18.67
C CYS A 91 35.98 30.79 -18.32
N LEU A 92 37.00 30.28 -19.01
CA LEU A 92 38.40 30.68 -18.81
C LEU A 92 38.65 32.15 -19.18
N SER A 93 38.02 32.62 -20.25
CA SER A 93 38.13 34.02 -20.70
C SER A 93 37.51 35.01 -19.71
N ASN A 94 36.53 34.56 -18.92
CA ASN A 94 35.77 35.36 -17.95
C ASN A 94 36.06 34.96 -16.48
N GLY A 95 37.17 34.25 -16.25
CA GLY A 95 37.64 33.91 -14.91
C GLY A 95 36.74 32.98 -14.09
N PHE A 96 35.74 32.33 -14.69
CA PHE A 96 34.68 31.55 -14.01
C PHE A 96 33.87 32.35 -12.98
N GLU A 97 33.87 33.67 -13.08
CA GLU A 97 33.21 34.54 -12.09
C GLU A 97 32.28 35.56 -12.74
N GLU A 98 32.44 35.90 -14.03
CA GLU A 98 31.62 36.91 -14.71
C GLU A 98 30.52 36.27 -15.61
N VAL A 99 29.27 36.71 -15.44
CA VAL A 99 28.04 36.20 -16.10
C VAL A 99 27.57 37.09 -17.25
N GLY A 100 28.06 38.33 -17.29
CA GLY A 100 27.79 39.37 -18.29
C GLY A 100 28.66 40.58 -17.98
N GLU A 101 28.69 41.61 -18.85
CA GLU A 101 29.53 42.81 -18.61
C GLU A 101 29.26 43.40 -17.21
N GLY A 102 30.19 43.17 -16.28
CA GLY A 102 30.13 43.69 -14.90
C GLY A 102 29.25 42.92 -13.90
N GLU A 103 28.69 41.75 -14.25
CA GLU A 103 27.90 40.91 -13.32
C GLU A 103 28.70 39.69 -12.86
N TRP A 104 28.94 39.60 -11.55
CA TRP A 104 29.78 38.56 -10.94
C TRP A 104 28.92 37.51 -10.19
N SER A 105 29.22 36.22 -10.33
CA SER A 105 28.47 35.12 -9.70
C SER A 105 29.32 34.11 -8.94
N GLY A 106 28.64 33.30 -8.12
CA GLY A 106 29.21 32.26 -7.27
C GLY A 106 29.76 31.02 -8.01
N PRO A 107 30.02 29.91 -7.30
CA PRO A 107 30.85 28.81 -7.80
C PRO A 107 30.24 28.08 -9.00
N TRP A 108 31.06 27.85 -10.03
CA TRP A 108 30.74 26.98 -11.16
C TRP A 108 31.11 25.52 -10.85
N TYR A 109 30.23 24.61 -11.23
CA TYR A 109 30.42 23.17 -11.08
C TYR A 109 30.85 22.57 -12.41
N TRP A 110 31.72 21.57 -12.36
CA TRP A 110 32.12 20.84 -13.56
C TRP A 110 31.51 19.44 -13.58
N ARG A 111 31.24 18.95 -14.79
CA ARG A 111 30.90 17.55 -15.05
C ARG A 111 31.70 17.09 -16.26
N ARG A 112 32.37 15.94 -16.15
CA ARG A 112 33.00 15.31 -17.30
C ARG A 112 31.92 14.92 -18.31
N ARG A 113 32.03 15.37 -19.57
CA ARG A 113 31.40 14.74 -20.73
C ARG A 113 31.96 13.31 -20.82
N GLY A 114 31.44 12.40 -20.00
CA GLY A 114 31.40 11.01 -20.41
C GLY A 114 30.69 11.02 -21.76
N GLY A 115 31.43 10.72 -22.83
CA GLY A 115 30.95 10.87 -24.20
C GLY A 115 29.57 10.26 -24.36
N GLU A 116 28.75 10.71 -25.31
CA GLU A 116 27.40 10.17 -25.51
C GLU A 116 27.36 8.63 -25.49
N GLU A 117 28.44 7.99 -25.94
CA GLU A 117 28.69 6.55 -25.85
C GLU A 117 28.73 6.00 -24.42
N ALA A 118 29.43 6.66 -23.47
CA ALA A 118 29.46 6.28 -22.06
C ALA A 118 28.08 6.43 -21.42
N ARG A 119 27.35 7.52 -21.70
CA ARG A 119 25.96 7.70 -21.23
C ARG A 119 25.03 6.63 -21.83
N ARG A 120 25.18 6.31 -23.12
CA ARG A 120 24.43 5.24 -23.79
C ARG A 120 24.77 3.87 -23.19
N ALA A 121 26.04 3.61 -22.86
CA ALA A 121 26.49 2.39 -22.19
C ALA A 121 25.94 2.27 -20.76
N GLN A 122 25.92 3.36 -19.99
CA GLN A 122 25.30 3.42 -18.65
C GLN A 122 23.80 3.10 -18.73
N ILE A 123 23.07 3.74 -19.65
CA ILE A 123 21.63 3.50 -19.86
C ILE A 123 21.39 2.06 -20.33
N ALA A 124 22.21 1.52 -21.22
CA ALA A 124 22.12 0.14 -21.69
C ALA A 124 22.40 -0.86 -20.55
N SER A 125 23.40 -0.59 -19.71
CA SER A 125 23.74 -1.38 -18.52
C SER A 125 22.59 -1.36 -17.50
N ASN A 126 22.05 -0.18 -17.18
CA ASN A 126 20.90 -0.03 -16.28
C ASN A 126 19.64 -0.73 -16.83
N ARG A 127 19.40 -0.64 -18.13
CA ARG A 127 18.33 -1.38 -18.81
C ARG A 127 18.54 -2.89 -18.71
N GLY A 128 19.77 -3.37 -18.90
CA GLY A 128 20.15 -4.78 -18.75
C GLY A 128 19.93 -5.29 -17.32
N ARG A 129 20.36 -4.53 -16.31
CA ARG A 129 20.12 -4.85 -14.89
C ARG A 129 18.62 -4.89 -14.57
N ARG A 130 17.85 -3.88 -15.00
CA ARG A 130 16.38 -3.84 -14.82
C ARG A 130 15.70 -5.02 -15.51
N GLU A 131 16.13 -5.40 -16.70
CA GLU A 131 15.57 -6.55 -17.41
C GLU A 131 15.89 -7.87 -16.72
N LYS A 132 17.14 -8.05 -16.25
CA LYS A 132 17.55 -9.20 -15.46
C LYS A 132 16.70 -9.33 -14.18
N ALA A 133 16.58 -8.24 -13.42
CA ALA A 133 15.74 -8.20 -12.21
C ALA A 133 14.27 -8.52 -12.53
N ARG A 134 13.73 -8.02 -13.65
CA ARG A 134 12.37 -8.35 -14.10
C ARG A 134 12.21 -9.83 -14.42
N ARG A 135 13.19 -10.45 -15.08
CA ARG A 135 13.19 -11.89 -15.42
C ARG A 135 13.26 -12.75 -14.16
N GLU A 136 14.17 -12.45 -13.24
CA GLU A 136 14.31 -13.17 -11.96
C GLU A 136 13.03 -13.06 -11.12
N ARG A 137 12.41 -11.87 -11.06
CA ARG A 137 11.13 -11.68 -10.36
C ARG A 137 9.99 -12.48 -11.01
N ALA A 138 9.93 -12.50 -12.34
CA ALA A 138 8.93 -13.28 -13.07
C ALA A 138 9.13 -14.80 -12.87
N GLU A 139 10.38 -15.26 -12.86
CA GLU A 139 10.71 -16.66 -12.58
C GLU A 139 10.37 -17.04 -11.14
N ARG A 140 10.72 -16.21 -10.15
CA ARG A 140 10.34 -16.41 -8.75
C ARG A 140 8.81 -16.51 -8.60
N LYS A 141 8.06 -15.68 -9.32
CA LYS A 141 6.60 -15.74 -9.35
C LYS A 141 6.11 -17.05 -9.94
N ARG A 142 6.64 -17.47 -11.11
CA ARG A 142 6.28 -18.74 -11.76
C ARG A 142 6.56 -19.96 -10.87
N ARG A 143 7.72 -19.99 -10.19
CA ARG A 143 8.08 -21.09 -9.28
C ARG A 143 7.14 -21.18 -8.07
N ARG A 144 6.62 -20.04 -7.60
CA ARG A 144 5.68 -19.99 -6.46
C ARG A 144 4.26 -20.32 -6.87
N THR A 145 3.84 -19.99 -8.10
CA THR A 145 2.48 -20.23 -8.58
C THR A 145 2.09 -21.71 -8.46
N LYS A 146 0.93 -21.95 -7.88
CA LYS A 146 0.33 -23.28 -7.73
C LYS A 146 -0.95 -23.34 -8.54
N HIS A 147 -1.27 -24.55 -9.00
CA HIS A 147 -2.49 -24.84 -9.74
C HIS A 147 -3.17 -26.03 -9.08
N VAL A 148 -4.49 -25.96 -9.02
CA VAL A 148 -5.36 -27.11 -8.74
C VAL A 148 -5.39 -27.97 -9.99
N ASP A 149 -5.43 -29.29 -9.84
CA ASP A 149 -5.65 -30.20 -10.97
C ASP A 149 -6.99 -29.92 -11.65
N GLU A 150 -7.06 -30.19 -12.94
CA GLU A 150 -8.22 -29.83 -13.78
C GLU A 150 -9.51 -30.51 -13.28
N ASP A 151 -9.45 -31.80 -12.93
CA ASP A 151 -10.62 -32.56 -12.49
C ASP A 151 -11.18 -32.02 -11.16
N THR A 152 -10.31 -31.71 -10.20
CA THR A 152 -10.71 -31.08 -8.94
C THR A 152 -11.22 -29.67 -9.16
N PHE A 153 -10.63 -28.90 -10.07
CA PHE A 153 -11.12 -27.58 -10.42
C PHE A 153 -12.53 -27.63 -11.03
N LEU A 154 -12.81 -28.59 -11.92
CA LEU A 154 -14.16 -28.82 -12.45
C LEU A 154 -15.17 -29.17 -11.35
N GLN A 155 -14.77 -29.97 -10.35
CA GLN A 155 -15.60 -30.28 -9.18
C GLN A 155 -15.89 -29.03 -8.34
N ILE A 156 -14.89 -28.16 -8.12
CA ILE A 156 -15.05 -26.87 -7.43
C ILE A 156 -16.05 -25.99 -8.19
N LEU A 157 -15.94 -25.88 -9.51
CA LEU A 157 -16.88 -25.10 -10.33
C LEU A 157 -18.30 -25.66 -10.27
N GLN A 158 -18.45 -26.99 -10.22
CA GLN A 158 -19.75 -27.62 -10.05
C GLN A 158 -20.34 -27.34 -8.66
N ALA A 159 -19.52 -27.43 -7.61
CA ALA A 159 -19.92 -27.08 -6.24
C ALA A 159 -20.32 -25.61 -6.13
N LYS A 160 -19.55 -24.67 -6.71
CA LYS A 160 -19.91 -23.25 -6.80
C LYS A 160 -21.28 -23.06 -7.45
N ARG A 161 -21.54 -23.72 -8.58
CA ARG A 161 -22.84 -23.67 -9.27
C ARG A 161 -23.98 -24.16 -8.37
N ARG A 162 -23.81 -25.30 -7.71
CA ARG A 162 -24.80 -25.84 -6.76
C ARG A 162 -25.04 -24.91 -5.56
N GLY A 163 -23.98 -24.29 -5.04
CA GLY A 163 -24.07 -23.29 -3.98
C GLY A 163 -24.87 -22.06 -4.43
N ASN A 164 -24.62 -21.57 -5.65
CA ASN A 164 -25.39 -20.47 -6.23
C ASN A 164 -26.87 -20.82 -6.41
N ASP A 165 -27.19 -22.07 -6.77
CA ASP A 165 -28.58 -22.51 -6.90
C ASP A 165 -29.30 -22.54 -5.54
N MET A 166 -28.62 -23.01 -4.48
CA MET A 166 -29.16 -22.95 -3.12
C MET A 166 -29.33 -21.51 -2.63
N PHE A 167 -28.38 -20.63 -2.97
CA PHE A 167 -28.48 -19.20 -2.68
C PHE A 167 -29.70 -18.56 -3.33
N ARG A 168 -29.96 -18.84 -4.62
CA ARG A 168 -31.15 -18.33 -5.32
C ARG A 168 -32.46 -18.86 -4.74
N LYS A 169 -32.45 -20.07 -4.17
CA LYS A 169 -33.59 -20.66 -3.44
C LYS A 169 -33.76 -20.09 -2.03
N GLY A 170 -32.90 -19.18 -1.59
CA GLY A 170 -32.93 -18.58 -0.25
C GLY A 170 -32.37 -19.48 0.86
N ASN A 171 -31.82 -20.66 0.52
CA ASN A 171 -31.21 -21.56 1.51
C ASN A 171 -29.72 -21.24 1.68
N TYR A 172 -29.45 -20.18 2.44
CA TYR A 172 -28.09 -19.63 2.63
C TYR A 172 -27.19 -20.55 3.45
N GLU A 173 -27.72 -21.28 4.42
CA GLU A 173 -26.96 -22.22 5.25
C GLU A 173 -26.45 -23.40 4.42
N ARG A 174 -27.33 -23.97 3.59
CA ARG A 174 -26.93 -25.04 2.67
C ARG A 174 -25.97 -24.55 1.59
N ALA A 175 -26.14 -23.31 1.12
CA ALA A 175 -25.19 -22.69 0.20
C ALA A 175 -23.78 -22.58 0.83
N LEU A 176 -23.70 -22.11 2.07
CA LEU A 176 -22.44 -22.02 2.83
C LEU A 176 -21.77 -23.38 3.02
N GLU A 177 -22.53 -24.43 3.34
CA GLU A 177 -21.97 -25.77 3.46
C GLU A 177 -21.36 -26.25 2.13
N ILE A 178 -22.03 -26.00 1.01
CA ILE A 178 -21.54 -26.38 -0.32
C ILE A 178 -20.29 -25.58 -0.70
N TYR A 179 -20.26 -24.27 -0.44
CA TYR A 179 -19.06 -23.45 -0.66
C TYR A 179 -17.91 -23.88 0.26
N GLY A 180 -18.21 -24.17 1.52
CA GLY A 180 -17.25 -24.64 2.52
C GLY A 180 -16.48 -25.88 2.05
N ARG A 181 -17.20 -26.86 1.49
CA ARG A 181 -16.60 -28.08 0.93
C ARG A 181 -15.59 -27.82 -0.18
N THR A 182 -15.70 -26.71 -0.92
CA THR A 182 -14.70 -26.39 -1.96
C THR A 182 -13.32 -26.11 -1.37
N HIS A 183 -13.24 -25.60 -0.14
CA HIS A 183 -11.97 -25.37 0.55
C HIS A 183 -11.30 -26.67 0.99
N ASP A 184 -12.05 -27.77 1.09
CA ASP A 184 -11.54 -29.08 1.51
C ASP A 184 -11.09 -29.95 0.34
N MET A 185 -11.41 -29.54 -0.90
CA MET A 185 -11.10 -30.31 -2.11
C MET A 185 -9.62 -30.28 -2.48
N ASP A 186 -8.94 -29.16 -2.25
CA ASP A 186 -7.52 -29.01 -2.55
C ASP A 186 -6.84 -28.02 -1.58
N ARG A 187 -5.59 -28.32 -1.20
CA ARG A 187 -4.81 -27.51 -0.25
C ARG A 187 -4.45 -26.14 -0.81
N HIS A 188 -4.09 -26.06 -2.09
CA HIS A 188 -3.76 -24.78 -2.73
C HIS A 188 -5.02 -23.94 -2.90
N PHE A 189 -6.15 -24.56 -3.23
CA PHE A 189 -7.44 -23.91 -3.27
C PHE A 189 -7.90 -23.40 -1.90
N HIS A 190 -7.71 -24.19 -0.84
CA HIS A 190 -8.01 -23.79 0.53
C HIS A 190 -7.37 -22.43 0.87
N LEU A 191 -6.05 -22.35 0.71
CA LEU A 191 -5.27 -21.18 1.06
C LEU A 191 -5.48 -20.01 0.10
N GLY A 192 -5.70 -20.28 -1.19
CA GLY A 192 -5.81 -19.27 -2.24
C GLY A 192 -4.49 -18.53 -2.56
N LEU A 193 -3.52 -18.58 -1.64
CA LEU A 193 -2.17 -18.05 -1.80
C LEU A 193 -1.46 -18.79 -2.95
N PHE A 194 -0.90 -18.02 -3.87
CA PHE A 194 -0.19 -18.49 -5.07
C PHE A 194 -1.03 -19.09 -6.19
N LEU A 195 -2.35 -19.15 -6.07
CA LEU A 195 -3.21 -19.42 -7.23
C LEU A 195 -3.03 -18.30 -8.27
N ALA A 196 -3.09 -18.66 -9.55
CA ALA A 196 -3.01 -17.71 -10.64
C ALA A 196 -4.21 -17.83 -11.58
N GLY A 197 -4.45 -16.74 -12.33
CA GLY A 197 -5.47 -16.69 -13.37
C GLY A 197 -6.87 -16.97 -12.86
N GLU A 198 -7.59 -17.81 -13.61
CA GLU A 198 -9.00 -18.13 -13.39
C GLU A 198 -9.26 -18.81 -12.04
N GLN A 199 -8.39 -19.72 -11.59
CA GLN A 199 -8.56 -20.43 -10.31
C GLN A 199 -8.59 -19.46 -9.12
N ARG A 200 -7.74 -18.41 -9.15
CA ARG A 200 -7.75 -17.35 -8.14
C ARG A 200 -9.02 -16.52 -8.22
N ALA A 201 -9.45 -16.14 -9.42
CA ALA A 201 -10.68 -15.37 -9.61
C ALA A 201 -11.91 -16.13 -9.10
N GLU A 202 -11.96 -17.44 -9.33
CA GLU A 202 -13.03 -18.32 -8.86
C GLU A 202 -13.03 -18.49 -7.34
N LYS A 203 -11.85 -18.60 -6.72
CA LYS A 203 -11.73 -18.56 -5.25
C LYS A 203 -12.27 -17.26 -4.67
N VAL A 204 -11.91 -16.11 -5.25
CA VAL A 204 -12.42 -14.78 -4.85
C VAL A 204 -13.95 -14.74 -4.97
N ASN A 205 -14.50 -15.24 -6.08
CA ASN A 205 -15.94 -15.31 -6.30
C ASN A 205 -16.65 -16.16 -5.23
N ILE A 206 -16.10 -17.33 -4.87
CA ILE A 206 -16.68 -18.19 -3.83
C ILE A 206 -16.65 -17.49 -2.47
N LEU A 207 -15.50 -16.96 -2.05
CA LEU A 207 -15.38 -16.23 -0.77
C LEU A 207 -16.33 -15.03 -0.70
N SER A 208 -16.44 -14.29 -1.80
CA SER A 208 -17.37 -13.17 -1.88
C SER A 208 -18.82 -13.64 -1.73
N ASN A 209 -19.20 -14.77 -2.36
CA ASN A 209 -20.54 -15.33 -2.23
C ASN A 209 -20.82 -15.90 -0.84
N GLU A 210 -19.82 -16.45 -0.15
CA GLU A 210 -19.93 -16.82 1.27
C GLU A 210 -20.23 -15.59 2.13
N ALA A 211 -19.51 -14.48 1.90
CA ALA A 211 -19.76 -13.22 2.61
C ALA A 211 -21.21 -12.74 2.42
N GLU A 212 -21.76 -12.83 1.20
CA GLU A 212 -23.16 -12.51 0.96
C GLU A 212 -24.11 -13.43 1.74
N CYS A 213 -23.87 -14.73 1.77
CA CYS A 213 -24.69 -15.66 2.55
C CYS A 213 -24.70 -15.28 4.03
N TYR A 214 -23.54 -14.95 4.60
CA TYR A 214 -23.44 -14.51 5.98
C TYR A 214 -24.16 -13.17 6.22
N LEU A 215 -24.11 -12.22 5.27
CA LEU A 215 -24.90 -10.99 5.34
C LEU A 215 -26.41 -11.29 5.39
N ARG A 216 -26.90 -12.19 4.52
CA ARG A 216 -28.33 -12.60 4.51
C ARG A 216 -28.76 -13.27 5.80
N LEU A 217 -27.85 -14.00 6.46
CA LEU A 217 -28.05 -14.61 7.76
C LEU A 217 -27.80 -13.66 8.95
N ARG A 218 -27.50 -12.37 8.69
CA ARG A 218 -27.15 -11.35 9.71
C ARG A 218 -25.94 -11.73 10.59
N LYS A 219 -25.04 -12.59 10.08
CA LYS A 219 -23.79 -12.98 10.74
C LYS A 219 -22.64 -12.08 10.29
N TYR A 220 -22.69 -10.82 10.70
CA TYR A 220 -21.82 -9.76 10.14
C TYR A 220 -20.33 -9.97 10.35
N THR A 221 -19.89 -10.47 11.51
CA THR A 221 -18.47 -10.75 11.77
C THR A 221 -17.90 -11.77 10.79
N GLN A 222 -18.65 -12.84 10.49
CA GLN A 222 -18.22 -13.86 9.53
C GLN A 222 -18.24 -13.32 8.11
N ALA A 223 -19.22 -12.47 7.76
CA ALA A 223 -19.27 -11.80 6.46
C ALA A 223 -18.05 -10.90 6.22
N GLU A 224 -17.67 -10.10 7.22
CA GLU A 224 -16.50 -9.22 7.16
C GLU A 224 -15.20 -10.01 6.96
N MET A 225 -15.03 -11.11 7.71
CA MET A 225 -13.87 -12.00 7.57
C MET A 225 -13.80 -12.55 6.15
N LYS A 226 -14.88 -13.13 5.63
CA LYS A 226 -14.90 -13.71 4.27
C LYS A 226 -14.71 -12.67 3.16
N ALA A 227 -15.27 -11.48 3.33
CA ALA A 227 -15.03 -10.39 2.39
C ALA A 227 -13.57 -9.93 2.43
N THR A 228 -12.95 -9.89 3.61
CA THR A 228 -11.53 -9.57 3.78
C THR A 228 -10.65 -10.65 3.15
N ASP A 229 -10.94 -11.94 3.36
CA ASP A 229 -10.24 -13.05 2.70
C ASP A 229 -10.29 -12.90 1.18
N ALA A 230 -11.45 -12.54 0.62
CA ALA A 230 -11.56 -12.27 -0.81
C ALA A 230 -10.70 -11.07 -1.27
N LEU A 231 -10.62 -10.01 -0.46
CA LEU A 231 -9.84 -8.79 -0.77
C LEU A 231 -8.33 -8.97 -0.59
N THR A 232 -7.88 -9.88 0.27
CA THR A 232 -6.46 -10.25 0.34
C THR A 232 -6.02 -10.94 -0.97
N LEU A 233 -6.92 -11.70 -1.59
CA LEU A 233 -6.70 -12.31 -2.89
C LEU A 233 -6.94 -11.34 -4.05
N ASP A 234 -7.93 -10.45 -4.00
CA ASP A 234 -8.14 -9.42 -5.02
C ASP A 234 -8.63 -8.12 -4.39
N LYS A 235 -7.70 -7.17 -4.21
CA LYS A 235 -7.96 -5.87 -3.59
C LYS A 235 -8.94 -4.99 -4.38
N ARG A 236 -9.20 -5.29 -5.65
CA ARG A 236 -10.07 -4.50 -6.54
C ARG A 236 -11.42 -5.17 -6.78
N HIS A 237 -11.73 -6.26 -6.07
CA HIS A 237 -12.99 -6.96 -6.26
C HIS A 237 -14.19 -6.18 -5.69
N GLU A 238 -14.93 -5.50 -6.57
CA GLU A 238 -16.02 -4.58 -6.25
C GLU A 238 -17.04 -5.16 -5.25
N LYS A 239 -17.53 -6.37 -5.52
CA LYS A 239 -18.57 -7.00 -4.68
C LYS A 239 -18.06 -7.26 -3.27
N SER A 240 -16.79 -7.60 -3.10
CA SER A 240 -16.22 -7.86 -1.77
C SER A 240 -16.02 -6.58 -0.98
N LEU A 241 -15.63 -5.47 -1.63
CA LEU A 241 -15.56 -4.15 -0.98
C LEU A 241 -16.93 -3.73 -0.44
N VAL A 242 -17.97 -3.79 -1.28
CA VAL A 242 -19.35 -3.45 -0.86
C VAL A 242 -19.82 -4.37 0.28
N ARG A 243 -19.56 -5.68 0.20
CA ARG A 243 -19.97 -6.64 1.23
C ARG A 243 -19.26 -6.39 2.56
N ARG A 244 -17.97 -6.04 2.54
CA ARG A 244 -17.21 -5.68 3.75
C ARG A 244 -17.78 -4.40 4.38
N ALA A 245 -18.01 -3.36 3.59
CA ALA A 245 -18.63 -2.12 4.06
C ALA A 245 -20.00 -2.39 4.73
N LYS A 246 -20.87 -3.20 4.09
CA LYS A 246 -22.16 -3.62 4.67
C LYS A 246 -22.00 -4.36 6.00
N ALA A 247 -21.07 -5.30 6.07
CA ALA A 247 -20.81 -6.10 7.27
C ALA A 247 -20.30 -5.22 8.42
N THR A 248 -19.37 -4.31 8.15
CA THR A 248 -18.82 -3.38 9.14
C THR A 248 -19.90 -2.45 9.66
N TYR A 249 -20.72 -1.88 8.77
CA TYR A 249 -21.79 -0.97 9.12
C TYR A 249 -22.91 -1.64 9.94
N HIS A 250 -23.43 -2.78 9.50
CA HIS A 250 -24.51 -3.45 10.25
C HIS A 250 -24.03 -4.26 11.45
N GLY A 251 -22.75 -4.63 11.48
CA GLY A 251 -22.16 -5.49 12.50
C GLY A 251 -21.55 -4.69 13.65
N LYS A 252 -20.39 -4.09 13.39
CA LYS A 252 -19.57 -3.46 14.42
C LYS A 252 -20.05 -2.06 14.74
N TYR A 253 -20.39 -1.25 13.73
CA TYR A 253 -20.83 0.13 13.93
C TYR A 253 -22.10 0.23 14.79
N ILE A 254 -23.16 -0.54 14.49
CA ILE A 254 -24.40 -0.51 15.31
C ILE A 254 -24.17 -0.99 16.76
N LYS A 255 -23.15 -1.83 17.00
CA LYS A 255 -22.87 -2.41 18.33
C LYS A 255 -21.82 -1.65 19.12
N SER A 256 -21.04 -0.83 18.44
CA SER A 256 -19.98 -0.01 18.98
C SER A 256 -20.62 1.12 19.78
N GLY A 257 -20.92 0.85 21.06
CA GLY A 257 -21.43 1.85 22.00
C GLY A 257 -20.43 2.99 22.29
N ASP A 258 -19.26 2.98 21.64
CA ASP A 258 -18.24 4.02 21.64
C ASP A 258 -18.27 4.79 20.31
N MET A 259 -18.37 6.12 20.40
CA MET A 259 -18.39 7.03 19.26
C MET A 259 -17.07 6.99 18.46
N VAL A 260 -15.92 6.83 19.13
CA VAL A 260 -14.61 6.82 18.46
C VAL A 260 -14.46 5.57 17.61
N GLU A 261 -14.78 4.40 18.18
CA GLU A 261 -14.77 3.13 17.47
C GLU A 261 -15.77 3.14 16.30
N SER A 262 -16.98 3.66 16.51
CA SER A 262 -18.00 3.81 15.47
C SER A 262 -17.51 4.69 14.31
N THR A 263 -16.87 5.81 14.60
CA THR A 263 -16.35 6.73 13.58
C THR A 263 -15.21 6.08 12.78
N LEU A 264 -14.31 5.35 13.44
CA LEU A 264 -13.23 4.62 12.78
C LEU A 264 -13.77 3.53 11.84
N LEU A 265 -14.73 2.74 12.32
CA LEU A 265 -15.37 1.68 11.54
C LEU A 265 -16.14 2.24 10.34
N ALA A 266 -16.82 3.38 10.52
CA ALA A 266 -17.45 4.08 9.42
C ALA A 266 -16.40 4.53 8.40
N GLY A 267 -15.26 5.07 8.83
CA GLY A 267 -14.14 5.43 7.93
C GLY A 267 -13.67 4.27 7.06
N VAL A 268 -13.46 3.08 7.64
CA VAL A 268 -13.07 1.87 6.90
C VAL A 268 -14.14 1.49 5.86
N ALA A 269 -15.42 1.53 6.23
CA ALA A 269 -16.52 1.22 5.32
C ALA A 269 -16.62 2.26 4.18
N LYS A 270 -16.40 3.54 4.47
CA LYS A 270 -16.42 4.62 3.46
C LYS A 270 -15.29 4.44 2.44
N GLU A 271 -14.07 4.15 2.89
CA GLU A 271 -12.91 3.97 2.00
C GLU A 271 -13.16 2.84 0.97
N ASP A 272 -13.80 1.75 1.40
CA ASP A 272 -14.18 0.66 0.52
C ASP A 272 -15.22 1.07 -0.54
N LEU A 273 -16.22 1.85 -0.15
CA LEU A 273 -17.26 2.32 -1.06
C LEU A 273 -16.73 3.35 -2.05
N GLU A 274 -15.89 4.29 -1.60
CA GLU A 274 -15.21 5.25 -2.46
C GLU A 274 -14.32 4.56 -3.50
N LYS A 275 -13.62 3.48 -3.12
CA LYS A 275 -12.87 2.66 -4.08
C LYS A 275 -13.79 2.08 -5.15
N VAL A 276 -14.97 1.58 -4.79
CA VAL A 276 -15.96 1.05 -5.74
C VAL A 276 -16.49 2.15 -6.67
N ILE A 277 -16.83 3.31 -6.11
CA ILE A 277 -17.32 4.46 -6.88
C ILE A 277 -16.27 4.92 -7.90
N ARG A 278 -14.99 5.03 -7.48
CA ARG A 278 -13.89 5.39 -8.40
C ARG A 278 -13.67 4.38 -9.53
N MET A 279 -14.03 3.11 -9.34
CA MET A 279 -13.92 2.10 -10.39
C MET A 279 -15.03 2.23 -11.45
N GLY A 280 -16.13 2.94 -11.16
CA GLY A 280 -17.16 3.28 -12.16
C GLY A 280 -17.96 2.08 -12.68
N GLY A 281 -17.97 0.96 -11.95
CA GLY A 281 -18.67 -0.27 -12.32
C GLY A 281 -20.17 -0.27 -12.02
N SER A 282 -20.85 -1.36 -12.38
CA SER A 282 -22.29 -1.55 -12.14
C SER A 282 -22.71 -1.46 -10.66
N GLY A 283 -21.77 -1.65 -9.73
CA GLY A 283 -22.02 -1.52 -8.30
C GLY A 283 -21.83 -0.11 -7.72
N ALA A 284 -21.42 0.87 -8.53
CA ALA A 284 -21.09 2.21 -8.05
C ALA A 284 -22.31 2.97 -7.49
N GLU A 285 -23.49 2.84 -8.12
CA GLU A 285 -24.71 3.50 -7.64
C GLU A 285 -25.17 2.92 -6.29
N ASP A 286 -25.16 1.59 -6.15
CA ASP A 286 -25.48 0.92 -4.89
C ASP A 286 -24.45 1.25 -3.79
N ALA A 287 -23.17 1.40 -4.15
CA ALA A 287 -22.12 1.81 -3.23
C ALA A 287 -22.32 3.27 -2.78
N GLN A 288 -22.72 4.17 -3.68
CA GLN A 288 -23.02 5.56 -3.35
C GLN A 288 -24.20 5.65 -2.38
N LYS A 289 -25.30 4.94 -2.63
CA LYS A 289 -26.45 4.92 -1.72
C LYS A 289 -26.06 4.47 -0.31
N LEU A 290 -25.27 3.40 -0.21
CA LEU A 290 -24.79 2.92 1.09
C LEU A 290 -23.83 3.92 1.76
N LEU A 291 -23.01 4.62 0.98
CA LEU A 291 -22.11 5.66 1.50
C LEU A 291 -22.91 6.82 2.09
N ASP A 292 -23.97 7.25 1.41
CA ASP A 292 -24.86 8.31 1.87
C ASP A 292 -25.60 7.90 3.16
N ASP A 293 -26.08 6.65 3.24
CA ASP A 293 -26.71 6.09 4.45
C ASP A 293 -25.75 6.08 5.65
N ILE A 294 -24.48 5.69 5.43
CA ILE A 294 -23.45 5.69 6.48
C ILE A 294 -23.15 7.13 6.92
N ASN A 295 -23.03 8.06 5.97
CA ASN A 295 -22.77 9.47 6.28
C ASN A 295 -23.89 10.06 7.15
N LEU A 296 -25.15 9.84 6.76
CA LEU A 296 -26.32 10.30 7.52
C LEU A 296 -26.39 9.69 8.91
N ALA A 297 -26.03 8.42 9.07
CA ALA A 297 -26.00 7.76 10.37
C ALA A 297 -24.92 8.34 11.29
N VAL A 298 -23.72 8.57 10.76
CA VAL A 298 -22.62 9.20 11.51
C VAL A 298 -22.97 10.63 11.92
N GLU A 299 -23.56 11.41 11.02
CA GLU A 299 -24.01 12.78 11.33
C GLU A 299 -25.01 12.81 12.49
N LYS A 300 -26.04 11.95 12.45
CA LYS A 300 -27.02 11.81 13.53
C LYS A 300 -26.40 11.40 14.86
N GLU A 301 -25.39 10.52 14.85
CA GLU A 301 -24.68 10.15 16.07
C GLU A 301 -23.84 11.31 16.60
N LEU A 302 -23.13 12.04 15.73
CA LEU A 302 -22.38 13.24 16.13
C LEU A 302 -23.29 14.31 16.76
N GLU A 303 -24.49 14.54 16.20
CA GLU A 303 -25.48 15.45 16.78
C GLU A 303 -25.95 15.02 18.17
N ARG A 304 -26.09 13.71 18.42
CA ARG A 304 -26.48 13.17 19.74
C ARG A 304 -25.41 13.38 20.80
N PHE A 305 -24.13 13.36 20.40
CA PHE A 305 -22.99 13.55 21.28
C PHE A 305 -22.57 15.01 21.42
N GLN A 306 -23.10 15.94 20.62
CA GLN A 306 -22.97 17.36 20.92
C GLN A 306 -23.77 17.69 22.19
N PRO A 307 -23.13 18.12 23.29
CA PRO A 307 -23.88 18.57 24.45
C PRO A 307 -24.69 19.80 24.03
N MET A 308 -26.02 19.71 24.20
CA MET A 308 -26.88 20.89 24.14
C MET A 308 -26.39 21.89 25.19
N GLY A 309 -25.64 22.90 24.78
CA GLY A 309 -25.25 23.97 25.67
C GLY A 309 -24.17 24.88 25.10
N PHE A 310 -24.59 25.96 24.44
CA PHE A 310 -24.22 27.34 24.80
C PHE A 310 -25.15 28.31 24.03
N GLY A 311 -26.45 28.24 24.34
CA GLY A 311 -27.37 29.33 24.07
C GLY A 311 -27.13 30.46 25.07
N GLY A 312 -25.99 31.15 24.94
CA GLY A 312 -25.69 32.36 25.68
C GLY A 312 -26.69 33.45 25.29
N ASN A 313 -27.68 33.65 26.14
CA ASN A 313 -28.65 34.74 26.02
C ASN A 313 -27.94 36.07 26.32
N LEU A 314 -27.21 36.61 25.34
CA LEU A 314 -26.76 37.99 25.31
C LEU A 314 -27.95 38.86 24.88
N GLY A 315 -28.90 39.03 25.79
CA GLY A 315 -30.12 39.78 25.53
C GLY A 315 -30.78 40.25 26.80
N GLN A 316 -30.66 41.54 27.07
CA GLN A 316 -31.48 42.35 27.98
C GLN A 316 -31.15 42.28 29.49
N GLN A 317 -30.21 43.13 29.90
CA GLN A 317 -30.42 43.98 31.07
C GLN A 317 -30.15 45.44 30.67
N GLN A 318 -31.17 46.06 30.06
CA GLN A 318 -31.44 47.47 30.32
C GLN A 318 -32.41 47.50 31.51
N ARG A 319 -31.96 48.03 32.64
CA ARG A 319 -32.67 49.01 33.48
C ARG A 319 -31.81 49.41 34.67
#